data_AF-A0A094JZT7-F1
#
_entry.id   AF-A0A094JZT7-F1
#
_cell.length_a   1.000
_cell.length_b   1.000
_cell.length_c   1.000
_cell.angle_alpha   90.00
_cell.angle_beta   90.00
_cell.angle_gamma   90.00
#
_symmetry.space_group_name_H-M   'P 1'
#
loop_
_entity.id
_entity.type
_entity.pdbx_description
1 polymer ?
#
loop_
_entity_poly.entity_id
_entity_poly.type
_entity_poly.pdbx_seq_one_letter_code
_entity_poly.pdbx_strand_id
1 'polypeptide(L)'
;MGSSTPAQLPAMATSPKHIFFTDFDGTITSRDSNDYMTDNLGFGQPTRLALNRQVLANEITFRSAFKQMLDSIPTPFDQCTNILLERIELDPGFRAFYDWAKANNVPIVILSGGMTPIIRALLDKLLDEDSSWMQIVSNEVGARPGKTINEEKGWEIVFHDET
;
A
#
# COMPACT_ATOMS: atom_id res chain seq x y z
N MET A 1 -10.14 7.20 31.90
CA MET A 1 -10.01 5.80 31.41
C MET A 1 -11.15 5.57 30.43
N GLY A 2 -11.00 6.08 29.20
CA GLY A 2 -12.02 5.91 28.17
C GLY A 2 -11.95 4.48 27.64
N SER A 3 -12.97 3.68 27.91
CA SER A 3 -13.17 2.39 27.28
C SER A 3 -13.37 2.64 25.78
N SER A 4 -12.35 2.38 24.96
CA SER A 4 -12.50 2.34 23.51
C SER A 4 -13.41 1.16 23.16
N THR A 5 -14.51 1.46 22.46
CA THR A 5 -15.48 0.48 21.98
C THR A 5 -14.78 -0.48 21.00
N PRO A 6 -15.09 -1.78 20.96
CA PRO A 6 -14.49 -2.74 20.02
C PRO A 6 -14.54 -2.33 18.54
N ALA A 7 -15.50 -1.48 18.16
CA ALA A 7 -15.59 -0.89 16.82
C ALA A 7 -14.39 0.01 16.43
N GLN A 8 -13.60 0.52 17.39
CA GLN A 8 -12.42 1.35 17.11
C GLN A 8 -11.13 0.54 16.88
N LEU A 9 -11.12 -0.77 17.17
CA LEU A 9 -9.92 -1.60 17.07
C LEU A 9 -10.28 -2.94 16.42
N PRO A 10 -10.42 -3.00 15.07
CA PRO A 10 -10.78 -4.23 14.37
C PRO A 10 -9.84 -5.39 14.69
N ALA A 11 -8.54 -5.13 14.79
CA ALA A 11 -7.54 -6.11 15.21
C ALA A 11 -7.71 -6.64 16.65
N MET A 12 -8.57 -6.05 17.48
CA MET A 12 -8.89 -6.52 18.84
C MET A 12 -10.21 -7.30 18.91
N ALA A 13 -10.94 -7.46 17.81
CA ALA A 13 -12.30 -8.02 17.80
C ALA A 13 -12.40 -9.43 18.43
N THR A 14 -11.33 -10.23 18.36
CA THR A 14 -11.26 -11.60 18.89
C THR A 14 -10.48 -11.70 20.21
N SER A 15 -10.22 -10.57 20.87
CA SER A 15 -9.41 -10.50 22.11
C SER A 15 -8.06 -11.25 21.99
N PRO A 16 -7.25 -10.96 20.96
CA PRO A 16 -6.00 -11.68 20.72
C PRO A 16 -4.97 -11.36 21.82
N LYS A 17 -4.05 -12.30 22.05
CA LYS A 17 -2.91 -12.08 22.96
C LYS A 17 -1.81 -11.24 22.30
N HIS A 18 -1.70 -11.33 20.98
CA HIS A 18 -0.68 -10.67 20.17
C HIS A 18 -1.33 -10.12 18.89
N ILE A 19 -0.83 -8.97 18.43
CA ILE A 19 -1.14 -8.40 17.12
C ILE A 19 0.19 -8.25 16.39
N PHE A 20 0.21 -8.60 15.11
CA PHE A 20 1.38 -8.40 14.26
C PHE A 20 1.18 -7.17 13.39
N PHE A 21 2.11 -6.22 13.46
CA PHE A 21 2.15 -5.05 12.60
C PHE A 21 3.25 -5.23 11.57
N THR A 22 2.95 -4.95 10.31
CA THR A 22 3.88 -5.20 9.21
C THR A 22 3.72 -4.18 8.11
N ASP A 23 4.83 -3.86 7.44
CA ASP A 23 4.81 -3.12 6.18
C ASP A 23 4.35 -4.05 5.03
N PHE A 24 4.10 -3.50 3.85
CA PHE A 24 3.65 -4.24 2.67
C PHE A 24 4.74 -4.34 1.61
N ASP A 25 5.14 -3.20 1.05
CA ASP A 25 6.03 -3.11 -0.10
C ASP A 25 7.47 -3.52 0.30
N GLY A 26 8.02 -4.55 -0.33
CA GLY A 26 9.35 -5.07 0.04
C GLY A 26 9.38 -5.85 1.36
N THR A 27 8.22 -6.11 1.97
CA THR A 27 8.04 -6.91 3.20
C THR A 27 7.11 -8.09 2.96
N ILE A 28 5.83 -7.84 2.66
CA ILE A 28 4.86 -8.86 2.24
C ILE A 28 5.06 -9.20 0.77
N THR A 29 5.39 -8.20 -0.04
CA THR A 29 5.72 -8.38 -1.45
C THR A 29 7.24 -8.36 -1.64
N SER A 30 7.74 -9.06 -2.65
CA SER A 30 9.18 -9.11 -2.95
C SER A 30 9.73 -7.81 -3.53
N ARG A 31 8.85 -6.88 -3.92
CA ARG A 31 9.19 -5.59 -4.56
C ARG A 31 8.19 -4.52 -4.15
N ASP A 32 8.67 -3.28 -4.14
CA ASP A 32 7.84 -2.10 -3.92
C ASP A 32 7.02 -1.76 -5.18
N SER A 33 5.70 -1.74 -5.01
CA SER A 33 4.72 -1.49 -6.06
C SER A 33 4.73 -0.05 -6.57
N ASN A 34 4.97 0.93 -5.69
CA ASN A 34 5.01 2.35 -6.06
C ASN A 34 6.31 2.68 -6.80
N ASP A 35 7.44 2.12 -6.35
CA ASP A 35 8.71 2.16 -7.05
C ASP A 35 8.55 1.53 -8.45
N TYR A 36 7.91 0.36 -8.55
CA TYR A 36 7.69 -0.29 -9.84
C TYR A 36 6.87 0.61 -10.80
N MET A 37 5.75 1.16 -10.34
CA MET A 37 4.93 2.04 -11.19
C MET A 37 5.70 3.30 -11.58
N THR A 38 6.42 3.91 -10.66
CA THR A 38 7.21 5.13 -10.92
C THR A 38 8.33 4.86 -11.92
N ASP A 39 9.01 3.72 -11.79
CA ASP A 39 10.16 3.34 -12.61
C ASP A 39 9.77 2.94 -14.03
N ASN A 40 8.56 2.38 -14.22
CA ASN A 40 8.14 1.81 -15.50
C ASN A 40 7.01 2.58 -16.21
N LEU A 41 6.17 3.28 -15.46
CA LEU A 41 5.02 4.03 -15.98
C LEU A 41 5.14 5.54 -15.74
N GLY A 42 5.94 5.94 -14.75
CA GLY A 42 6.22 7.34 -14.43
C GLY A 42 7.49 7.87 -15.11
N PHE A 43 8.19 8.76 -14.41
CA PHE A 43 9.40 9.42 -14.93
C PHE A 43 10.67 8.56 -14.93
N GLY A 44 10.59 7.28 -14.55
CA GLY A 44 11.70 6.35 -14.53
C GLY A 44 12.59 6.37 -13.28
N GLN A 45 13.33 5.27 -13.12
CA GLN A 45 14.23 5.00 -12.00
C GLN A 45 15.28 6.11 -11.75
N PRO A 46 15.97 6.67 -12.77
CA PRO A 46 16.97 7.70 -12.51
C PRO A 46 16.40 8.92 -11.78
N THR A 47 15.19 9.36 -12.17
CA THR A 47 14.51 10.50 -11.57
C THR A 47 14.03 10.18 -10.16
N ARG A 48 13.47 8.98 -9.94
CA ARG A 48 13.07 8.51 -8.61
C ARG A 48 14.25 8.49 -7.63
N LEU A 49 15.38 7.93 -8.05
CA LEU A 49 16.59 7.87 -7.22
C LEU A 49 17.15 9.27 -6.93
N ALA A 50 17.02 10.21 -7.86
CA ALA A 50 17.39 11.60 -7.62
C ALA A 50 16.50 12.25 -6.55
N LEU A 51 15.17 12.06 -6.61
CA LEU A 51 14.24 12.52 -5.58
C LEU A 51 14.54 11.90 -4.21
N ASN A 52 14.84 10.59 -4.15
CA ASN A 52 15.22 9.94 -2.90
C ASN A 52 16.47 10.56 -2.27
N ARG A 53 17.45 10.97 -3.09
CA ARG A 53 18.64 11.68 -2.58
C ARG A 53 18.28 13.04 -2.00
N GLN A 54 17.36 13.78 -2.62
CA GLN A 54 16.88 15.07 -2.09
C GLN A 54 16.14 14.89 -0.75
N VAL A 55 15.34 13.83 -0.62
CA VAL A 55 14.69 13.46 0.66
C VAL A 55 15.72 13.18 1.74
N LEU A 56 16.74 12.36 1.44
CA LEU A 56 17.81 12.04 2.39
C LEU A 56 18.68 13.26 2.76
N ALA A 57 18.78 14.24 1.87
CA ALA A 57 19.45 15.51 2.11
C ALA A 57 18.57 16.52 2.89
N ASN A 58 17.32 16.16 3.24
CA ASN A 58 16.30 17.04 3.83
C ASN A 58 15.96 18.28 2.98
N GLU A 59 16.15 18.20 1.66
CA GLU A 59 15.82 19.29 0.73
C GLU A 59 14.31 19.33 0.41
N ILE A 60 13.68 18.14 0.35
CA ILE A 60 12.24 17.97 0.20
C ILE A 60 11.73 16.91 1.19
N THR A 61 10.45 16.98 1.55
CA THR A 61 9.86 15.94 2.42
C THR A 61 9.58 14.66 1.64
N PHE A 62 9.58 13.52 2.33
CA PHE A 62 9.17 12.25 1.73
C PHE A 62 7.76 12.33 1.14
N ARG A 63 6.79 12.93 1.86
CA ARG A 63 5.41 13.13 1.37
C ARG A 63 5.35 13.88 0.03
N SER A 64 6.16 14.94 -0.11
CA SER A 64 6.24 15.72 -1.36
C SER A 64 6.88 14.90 -2.48
N ALA A 65 8.00 14.23 -2.21
CA ALA A 65 8.67 13.38 -3.18
C ALA A 65 7.76 12.23 -3.64
N PHE A 66 7.06 11.58 -2.71
CA PHE A 66 6.15 10.48 -3.00
C PHE A 66 4.96 10.94 -3.83
N LYS A 67 4.37 12.10 -3.53
CA LYS A 67 3.34 12.69 -4.41
C LYS A 67 3.89 12.98 -5.81
N GLN A 68 5.11 13.50 -5.94
CA GLN A 68 5.72 13.74 -7.26
C GLN A 68 5.96 12.44 -8.05
N MET A 69 6.37 11.37 -7.37
CA MET A 69 6.52 10.04 -7.97
C MET A 69 5.19 9.54 -8.54
N LEU A 70 4.13 9.54 -7.71
CA LEU A 70 2.83 9.04 -8.13
C LEU A 70 2.16 9.94 -9.19
N ASP A 71 2.28 11.27 -9.05
CA ASP A 71 1.75 12.24 -10.02
C ASP A 71 2.46 12.15 -11.39
N SER A 72 3.64 11.52 -11.47
CA SER A 72 4.34 11.31 -12.74
C SER A 72 3.70 10.25 -13.64
N ILE A 73 2.84 9.38 -13.09
CA ILE A 73 2.25 8.24 -13.79
C ILE A 73 0.99 8.72 -14.55
N PRO A 74 0.98 8.67 -15.90
CA PRO A 74 -0.21 9.06 -16.67
C PRO A 74 -1.24 7.94 -16.76
N THR A 75 -0.83 6.70 -16.53
CA THR A 75 -1.63 5.50 -16.71
C THR A 75 -2.88 5.49 -15.81
N PRO A 76 -4.07 5.15 -16.34
CA PRO A 76 -5.28 4.88 -15.54
C PRO A 76 -5.06 3.93 -14.38
N PHE A 77 -5.75 4.16 -13.26
CA PHE A 77 -5.51 3.43 -12.01
C PHE A 77 -5.82 1.92 -12.10
N ASP A 78 -6.87 1.53 -12.82
CA ASP A 78 -7.19 0.13 -13.11
C ASP A 78 -6.10 -0.58 -13.91
N GLN A 79 -5.53 0.10 -14.91
CA GLN A 79 -4.42 -0.42 -15.69
C GLN A 79 -3.14 -0.54 -14.85
N CYS A 80 -2.85 0.44 -13.99
CA CYS A 80 -1.77 0.34 -13.00
C CYS A 80 -1.94 -0.90 -12.12
N THR A 81 -3.15 -1.12 -11.61
CA THR A 81 -3.49 -2.26 -10.76
C THR A 81 -3.26 -3.58 -11.52
N ASN A 82 -3.77 -3.71 -12.75
CA ASN A 82 -3.58 -4.90 -13.58
C ASN A 82 -2.09 -5.20 -13.86
N ILE A 83 -1.30 -4.17 -14.17
CA ILE A 83 0.14 -4.31 -14.39
C ILE A 83 0.82 -4.82 -13.12
N LEU A 84 0.50 -4.26 -11.95
CA LEU A 84 1.08 -4.70 -10.68
C LEU A 84 0.71 -6.15 -10.35
N LEU A 85 -0.54 -6.54 -10.59
CA LEU A 85 -1.01 -7.91 -10.40
C LEU A 85 -0.20 -8.92 -11.21
N GLU A 86 0.35 -8.54 -12.36
CA GLU A 86 1.20 -9.42 -13.20
C GLU A 86 2.68 -9.44 -12.80
N ARG A 87 3.13 -8.48 -11.98
CA ARG A 87 4.56 -8.17 -11.81
C ARG A 87 5.04 -8.25 -10.37
N ILE A 88 4.13 -8.15 -9.41
CA ILE A 88 4.43 -8.22 -7.99
C ILE A 88 4.16 -9.65 -7.51
N GLU A 89 5.11 -10.17 -6.76
CA GLU A 89 5.07 -11.52 -6.18
C GLU A 89 5.04 -11.42 -4.66
N LEU A 90 4.42 -12.42 -4.04
CA LEU A 90 4.41 -12.57 -2.59
C LEU A 90 5.79 -12.99 -2.09
N ASP A 91 6.19 -12.50 -0.92
CA ASP A 91 7.32 -13.07 -0.19
C ASP A 91 7.07 -14.57 0.05
N PRO A 92 8.04 -15.47 -0.25
CA PRO A 92 7.85 -16.90 -0.14
C PRO A 92 7.48 -17.40 1.26
N GLY A 93 7.86 -16.65 2.31
CA GLY A 93 7.55 -16.97 3.70
C GLY A 93 6.19 -16.46 4.17
N PHE A 94 5.63 -15.45 3.51
CA PHE A 94 4.42 -14.77 4.00
C PHE A 94 3.20 -15.69 4.03
N ARG A 95 3.03 -16.58 3.06
CA ARG A 95 1.89 -17.52 3.05
C ARG A 95 1.87 -18.40 4.30
N ALA A 96 3.00 -19.00 4.66
CA ALA A 96 3.09 -19.84 5.86
C ALA A 96 2.85 -19.04 7.15
N PHE A 97 3.38 -17.81 7.21
CA PHE A 97 3.12 -16.90 8.32
C PHE A 97 1.63 -16.52 8.43
N TYR A 98 0.99 -16.20 7.31
CA TYR A 98 -0.42 -15.84 7.23
C TYR A 98 -1.33 -16.95 7.77
N ASP A 99 -1.12 -18.18 7.30
CA ASP A 99 -1.87 -19.35 7.73
C ASP A 99 -1.67 -19.62 9.24
N TRP A 100 -0.43 -19.48 9.73
CA TRP A 100 -0.13 -19.59 11.15
C TRP A 100 -0.82 -18.51 11.99
N ALA A 101 -0.82 -17.25 11.52
CA ALA A 101 -1.41 -16.12 12.24
C ALA A 101 -2.93 -16.29 12.41
N LYS A 102 -3.63 -16.72 11.35
CA LYS A 102 -5.05 -17.10 11.40
C LYS A 102 -5.30 -18.22 12.42
N ALA A 103 -4.54 -19.31 12.34
CA ALA A 103 -4.72 -20.48 13.19
C ALA A 103 -4.48 -20.18 14.69
N ASN A 104 -3.67 -19.17 15.00
CA ASN A 104 -3.27 -18.83 16.37
C ASN A 104 -3.98 -17.58 16.93
N ASN A 105 -5.00 -17.05 16.24
CA ASN A 105 -5.69 -15.83 16.64
C ASN A 105 -4.72 -14.65 16.85
N VAL A 106 -3.84 -14.44 15.86
CA VAL A 106 -2.88 -13.32 15.81
C VAL A 106 -3.23 -12.43 14.63
N PRO A 107 -4.04 -11.37 14.83
CA PRO A 107 -4.42 -10.47 13.75
C PRO A 107 -3.21 -9.79 13.12
N ILE A 108 -3.24 -9.64 11.81
CA ILE A 108 -2.23 -8.91 11.04
C ILE A 108 -2.79 -7.53 10.68
N VAL A 109 -2.02 -6.50 11.01
CA VAL A 109 -2.29 -5.11 10.66
C VAL A 109 -1.18 -4.63 9.74
N ILE A 110 -1.56 -4.27 8.51
CA ILE A 110 -0.66 -3.73 7.51
C ILE A 110 -0.59 -2.22 7.70
N LEU A 111 0.62 -1.69 7.86
CA LEU A 111 0.92 -0.26 7.94
C LEU A 111 1.75 0.09 6.70
N SER A 112 1.18 0.77 5.72
CA SER A 112 1.84 0.97 4.43
C SER A 112 1.71 2.39 3.91
N GLY A 113 2.78 2.89 3.30
CA GLY A 113 2.77 4.12 2.50
C GLY A 113 2.06 3.98 1.15
N GLY A 114 1.70 2.76 0.73
CA GLY A 114 0.94 2.51 -0.49
C GLY A 114 -0.52 2.94 -0.41
N MET A 115 -1.34 2.46 -1.34
CA MET A 115 -2.76 2.78 -1.45
C MET A 115 -3.63 1.55 -1.20
N THR A 116 -4.62 1.65 -0.31
CA THR A 116 -5.49 0.54 0.11
C THR A 116 -6.05 -0.27 -1.06
N PRO A 117 -6.57 0.33 -2.15
CA PRO A 117 -7.14 -0.45 -3.25
C PRO A 117 -6.12 -1.34 -3.98
N ILE A 118 -4.87 -0.88 -4.13
CA ILE A 118 -3.78 -1.68 -4.74
C ILE A 118 -3.37 -2.80 -3.78
N ILE A 119 -3.18 -2.48 -2.50
CA ILE A 119 -2.77 -3.46 -1.49
C ILE A 119 -3.81 -4.59 -1.40
N ARG A 120 -5.10 -4.24 -1.35
CA ARG A 120 -6.22 -5.20 -1.37
C ARG A 120 -6.19 -6.08 -2.62
N ALA A 121 -6.14 -5.47 -3.80
CA ALA A 121 -6.13 -6.22 -5.06
C ALA A 121 -4.94 -7.20 -5.14
N LEU A 122 -3.75 -6.77 -4.72
CA LEU A 122 -2.56 -7.62 -4.68
C LEU A 122 -2.71 -8.76 -3.67
N LEU A 123 -3.13 -8.47 -2.44
CA LEU A 123 -3.32 -9.51 -1.41
C LEU A 123 -4.35 -10.55 -1.84
N ASP A 124 -5.50 -10.10 -2.36
CA ASP A 124 -6.57 -11.00 -2.77
C ASP A 124 -6.11 -11.95 -3.89
N LYS A 125 -5.36 -11.42 -4.87
CA LYS A 125 -4.79 -12.22 -5.95
C LYS A 125 -3.68 -13.15 -5.46
N LEU A 126 -2.76 -12.66 -4.63
CA LEU A 126 -1.54 -13.39 -4.25
C LEU A 126 -1.81 -14.48 -3.21
N LEU A 127 -2.83 -14.30 -2.36
CA LEU A 127 -3.25 -15.33 -1.39
C LEU A 127 -4.33 -16.26 -1.95
N ASP A 128 -4.99 -15.88 -3.05
CA ASP A 128 -6.17 -16.55 -3.61
C ASP A 128 -7.31 -16.65 -2.58
N GLU A 129 -7.49 -15.60 -1.78
CA GLU A 129 -8.56 -15.48 -0.79
C GLU A 129 -8.94 -14.02 -0.53
N ASP A 130 -10.08 -13.80 0.13
CA ASP A 130 -10.46 -12.48 0.62
C ASP A 130 -9.54 -12.03 1.76
N SER A 131 -8.76 -10.98 1.52
CA SER A 131 -7.82 -10.41 2.49
C SER A 131 -8.49 -9.63 3.62
N SER A 132 -9.83 -9.49 3.64
CA SER A 132 -10.59 -8.69 4.62
C SER A 132 -10.29 -9.01 6.09
N TRP A 133 -9.77 -10.20 6.37
CA TRP A 133 -9.29 -10.58 7.70
C TRP A 133 -8.10 -9.73 8.19
N MET A 134 -7.26 -9.22 7.29
CA MET A 134 -6.17 -8.31 7.61
C MET A 134 -6.67 -6.86 7.62
N GLN A 135 -6.34 -6.13 8.69
CA GLN A 135 -6.57 -4.69 8.74
C GLN A 135 -5.49 -3.99 7.92
N ILE A 136 -5.88 -2.98 7.13
CA ILE A 136 -4.95 -2.14 6.38
C ILE A 136 -5.11 -0.70 6.89
N VAL A 137 -3.99 -0.09 7.23
CA VAL A 137 -3.86 1.34 7.51
C VAL A 137 -2.87 1.88 6.48
N SER A 138 -3.40 2.56 5.47
CA SER A 138 -2.63 3.12 4.36
C SER A 138 -3.34 4.32 3.75
N ASN A 139 -2.72 4.90 2.73
CA ASN A 139 -3.32 5.98 1.95
C ASN A 139 -4.46 5.45 1.06
N GLU A 140 -5.24 6.37 0.52
CA GLU A 140 -6.31 6.08 -0.44
C GLU A 140 -5.99 6.66 -1.82
N VAL A 141 -6.87 6.38 -2.79
CA VAL A 141 -6.82 6.97 -4.13
C VAL A 141 -8.04 7.87 -4.33
N GLY A 142 -7.81 9.03 -4.94
CA GLY A 142 -8.85 10.01 -5.28
C GLY A 142 -8.82 10.35 -6.76
N ALA A 143 -9.96 10.78 -7.29
CA ALA A 143 -10.05 11.32 -8.63
C ALA A 143 -9.56 12.78 -8.65
N ARG A 144 -8.79 13.15 -9.68
CA ARG A 144 -8.42 14.54 -9.92
C ARG A 144 -9.65 15.36 -10.36
N PRO A 145 -9.64 16.69 -10.17
CA PRO A 145 -10.76 17.55 -10.57
C PRO A 145 -11.19 17.34 -12.02
N GLY A 146 -12.48 17.04 -12.22
CA GLY A 146 -13.08 16.85 -13.54
C GLY A 146 -12.78 15.52 -14.22
N LYS A 147 -12.21 14.55 -13.50
CA LYS A 147 -11.89 13.21 -14.00
C LYS A 147 -12.43 12.11 -13.09
N THR A 148 -12.31 10.88 -13.55
CA THR A 148 -12.42 9.63 -12.80
C THR A 148 -11.03 8.99 -12.67
N ILE A 149 -10.84 8.11 -11.68
CA ILE A 149 -9.53 7.49 -11.41
C ILE A 149 -9.00 6.61 -12.56
N ASN A 150 -9.89 6.14 -13.45
CA ASN A 150 -9.55 5.27 -14.58
C ASN A 150 -9.41 6.04 -15.90
N GLU A 151 -9.28 7.36 -15.85
CA GLU A 151 -8.87 8.17 -16.98
C GLU A 151 -7.36 8.46 -16.94
N GLU A 152 -6.77 8.78 -18.08
CA GLU A 152 -5.36 9.18 -18.15
C GLU A 152 -5.13 10.41 -17.27
N LYS A 153 -4.12 10.33 -16.39
CA LYS A 153 -3.87 11.33 -15.34
C LYS A 153 -5.13 11.64 -14.52
N GLY A 154 -5.94 10.62 -14.25
CA GLY A 154 -7.25 10.71 -13.62
C GLY A 154 -7.22 10.58 -12.09
N TRP A 155 -6.15 10.01 -11.54
CA TRP A 155 -6.04 9.71 -10.13
C TRP A 155 -4.90 10.48 -9.45
N GLU A 156 -5.03 10.61 -8.13
CA GLU A 156 -3.98 11.06 -7.23
C GLU A 156 -4.07 10.35 -5.89
N ILE A 157 -2.95 10.33 -5.15
CA ILE A 157 -2.93 9.82 -3.79
C ILE A 157 -3.70 10.74 -2.84
N VAL A 158 -4.51 10.14 -1.98
CA VAL A 158 -5.17 10.77 -0.84
C VAL A 158 -4.49 10.26 0.41
N PHE A 159 -3.67 11.11 1.05
CA PHE A 159 -2.93 10.71 2.23
C PHE A 159 -3.87 10.42 3.41
N HIS A 160 -3.54 9.38 4.18
CA HIS A 160 -4.28 9.03 5.40
C HIS A 160 -4.14 10.12 6.47
N ASP A 161 -2.92 10.62 6.64
CA ASP A 161 -2.55 11.61 7.65
C ASP A 161 -2.16 12.96 7.01
N GLU A 162 -2.40 14.03 7.78
CA GLU A 162 -2.14 15.42 7.37
C GLU A 162 -0.69 15.88 7.59
N THR A 163 0.11 15.11 8.35
CA THR A 163 1.47 15.47 8.74
C THR A 163 2.46 14.36 8.49
#